data_AF-A0A969B3A2-F1
#
_entry.id   AF-A0A969B3A2-F1
#
_cell.length_a   1.000
_cell.length_b   1.000
_cell.length_c   1.000
_cell.angle_alpha   90.00
_cell.angle_beta   90.00
_cell.angle_gamma   90.00
#
_symmetry.space_group_name_H-M   'P 1'
#
loop_
_entity.id
_entity.type
_entity.pdbx_description
1 polymer ?
#
loop_
_entity_poly.entity_id
_entity_poly.type
_entity_poly.pdbx_seq_one_letter_code
_entity_poly.pdbx_strand_id
1 'polypeptide(L)'
;MPVDKIVENGQLTGLRMQRTSIVGEQVIAQKELLDLHSPMVISSIGSIPEMIPGIPSVGGIFKISQPETCLIDGFNNVFAIGNAVTGKGNINESIKHGREVTEEIMETHLDWHQQDYENWHRQTAIEVNKNINTIIETIQKQKFLADEVIENILAQVERLQKKSGYTGNFARWVEKNLPPRLEDMIR
;
A
#
# COMPACT_ATOMS: atom_id res chain seq x y z
N MET A 1 -18.84 -28.43 -15.35
CA MET A 1 -17.63 -28.07 -14.57
C MET A 1 -16.41 -28.77 -15.16
N PRO A 2 -15.21 -28.16 -15.15
CA PRO A 2 -13.98 -28.87 -15.55
C PRO A 2 -13.66 -29.99 -14.55
N VAL A 3 -13.30 -31.16 -15.06
CA VAL A 3 -12.94 -32.33 -14.24
C VAL A 3 -11.56 -32.90 -14.55
N ASP A 4 -11.02 -32.61 -15.74
CA ASP A 4 -9.63 -32.92 -16.08
C ASP A 4 -9.12 -32.01 -17.20
N LYS A 5 -7.80 -32.04 -17.43
CA LYS A 5 -7.12 -31.44 -18.58
C LYS A 5 -6.88 -32.48 -19.67
N ILE A 6 -6.80 -32.02 -20.92
CA ILE A 6 -6.35 -32.83 -22.05
C ILE A 6 -4.93 -32.40 -22.39
N VAL A 7 -3.99 -33.35 -22.37
CA VAL A 7 -2.56 -33.08 -22.62
C VAL A 7 -2.06 -34.00 -23.72
N GLU A 8 -1.51 -33.42 -24.78
CA GLU A 8 -0.92 -34.14 -25.90
C GLU A 8 0.50 -33.64 -26.12
N ASN A 9 1.47 -34.55 -26.25
CA ASN A 9 2.89 -34.22 -26.42
C ASN A 9 3.43 -33.22 -25.38
N GLY A 10 2.92 -33.30 -24.14
CA GLY A 10 3.28 -32.40 -23.05
C GLY A 10 2.65 -31.00 -23.10
N GLN A 11 1.77 -30.73 -24.05
CA GLN A 11 1.06 -29.44 -24.18
C GLN A 11 -0.41 -29.58 -23.81
N LEU A 12 -0.96 -28.55 -23.15
CA LEU A 12 -2.39 -28.47 -22.87
C LEU A 12 -3.16 -28.26 -24.17
N THR A 13 -4.05 -29.19 -24.52
CA THR A 13 -4.86 -29.13 -25.75
C THR A 13 -6.36 -28.98 -25.49
N GLY A 14 -6.78 -29.00 -24.22
CA GLY A 14 -8.18 -28.79 -23.86
C GLY A 14 -8.52 -29.12 -22.41
N LEU A 15 -9.82 -29.18 -22.14
CA LEU A 15 -10.40 -29.60 -20.86
C LEU A 15 -11.45 -30.68 -21.08
N ARG A 16 -11.50 -31.62 -20.14
CA ARG A 16 -12.65 -32.50 -19.98
C ARG A 16 -13.66 -31.84 -19.04
N MET A 17 -14.86 -31.65 -19.53
CA MET A 17 -15.96 -30.97 -18.83
C MET A 17 -17.03 -31.99 -18.47
N GLN A 18 -17.58 -31.89 -17.26
CA GLN A 18 -18.75 -32.65 -16.82
C GLN A 18 -20.00 -31.78 -16.90
N ARG A 19 -21.08 -32.29 -17.48
CA ARG A 19 -22.37 -31.59 -17.52
C ARG A 19 -22.92 -31.44 -16.10
N THR A 20 -23.56 -30.30 -15.83
CA THR A 20 -24.19 -30.00 -14.55
C THR A 20 -25.61 -29.53 -14.76
N SER A 21 -26.49 -29.83 -13.79
CA SER A 21 -27.84 -29.26 -13.70
C SER A 21 -28.05 -28.62 -12.35
N ILE A 22 -28.93 -27.62 -12.29
CA ILE A 22 -29.34 -26.98 -11.04
C ILE A 22 -30.65 -27.63 -10.60
N VAL A 23 -30.68 -28.13 -9.36
CA VAL A 23 -31.88 -28.68 -8.72
C VAL A 23 -32.06 -27.95 -7.40
N GLY A 24 -33.04 -27.05 -7.34
CA GLY A 24 -33.16 -26.08 -6.24
C GLY A 24 -31.96 -25.13 -6.21
N GLU A 25 -31.28 -25.05 -5.07
CA GLU A 25 -30.06 -24.24 -4.89
C GLU A 25 -28.77 -25.04 -5.09
N GLN A 26 -28.87 -26.33 -5.39
CA GLN A 26 -27.71 -27.22 -5.52
C GLN A 26 -27.34 -27.45 -6.99
N VAL A 27 -26.04 -27.38 -7.26
CA VAL A 27 -25.46 -27.80 -8.54
C VAL A 27 -25.14 -29.30 -8.48
N ILE A 28 -25.78 -30.08 -9.35
CA ILE A 28 -25.60 -31.54 -9.42
C ILE A 28 -24.81 -31.91 -10.67
N ALA A 29 -23.74 -32.67 -10.48
CA ALA A 29 -22.93 -33.22 -11.55
C ALA A 29 -23.64 -34.41 -12.23
N GLN A 30 -23.66 -34.41 -13.56
CA GLN A 30 -24.25 -35.47 -14.38
C GLN A 30 -23.17 -36.43 -14.88
N LYS A 31 -23.58 -37.60 -15.40
CA LYS A 31 -22.64 -38.61 -15.91
C LYS A 31 -22.00 -38.22 -17.25
N GLU A 32 -22.60 -37.29 -17.98
CA GLU A 32 -22.11 -36.87 -19.30
C GLU A 32 -20.81 -36.06 -19.20
N LEU A 33 -19.82 -36.46 -20.00
CA LEU A 33 -18.53 -35.81 -20.15
C LEU A 33 -18.40 -35.29 -21.58
N LEU A 34 -17.80 -34.11 -21.71
CA LEU A 34 -17.55 -33.42 -22.98
C LEU A 34 -16.11 -32.94 -23.02
N ASP A 35 -15.38 -33.31 -24.06
CA ASP A 35 -14.02 -32.83 -24.29
C ASP A 35 -14.09 -31.53 -25.11
N LEU A 36 -13.57 -30.44 -24.52
CA LEU A 36 -13.47 -29.13 -25.16
C LEU A 36 -12.00 -28.87 -25.49
N HIS A 37 -11.68 -28.90 -26.78
CA HIS A 37 -10.32 -28.63 -27.27
C HIS A 37 -10.08 -27.13 -27.42
N SER A 38 -9.04 -26.64 -26.76
CA SER A 38 -8.55 -25.26 -26.85
C SER A 38 -7.07 -25.25 -26.49
N PRO A 39 -6.21 -24.57 -27.25
CA PRO A 39 -4.78 -24.47 -26.94
C PRO A 39 -4.51 -23.56 -25.73
N MET A 40 -5.52 -22.86 -25.21
CA MET A 40 -5.40 -21.97 -24.05
C MET A 40 -6.59 -22.11 -23.11
N VAL A 41 -6.31 -22.19 -21.82
CA VAL A 41 -7.28 -22.22 -20.73
C VAL A 41 -6.91 -21.13 -19.74
N ILE A 42 -7.86 -20.25 -19.40
CA ILE A 42 -7.70 -19.22 -18.39
C ILE A 42 -8.68 -19.53 -17.26
N SER A 43 -8.16 -19.77 -16.06
CA SER A 43 -8.99 -19.93 -14.86
C SER A 43 -9.26 -18.56 -14.24
N SER A 44 -10.53 -18.20 -14.12
CA SER A 44 -10.99 -16.94 -13.52
C SER A 44 -12.06 -17.18 -12.45
N ILE A 45 -11.87 -18.23 -11.63
CA ILE A 45 -12.81 -18.64 -10.57
C ILE A 45 -12.72 -17.80 -9.28
N GLY A 46 -11.89 -16.75 -9.29
CA GLY A 46 -11.58 -15.94 -8.12
C GLY A 46 -10.31 -16.38 -7.39
N SER A 47 -9.85 -15.53 -6.49
CA SER A 47 -8.71 -15.77 -5.61
C SER A 47 -9.19 -16.27 -4.25
N ILE A 48 -8.45 -17.20 -3.66
CA ILE A 48 -8.54 -17.52 -2.24
C ILE A 48 -7.42 -16.80 -1.48
N PRO A 49 -7.64 -16.39 -0.22
CA PRO A 49 -6.58 -15.77 0.55
C PRO A 49 -5.48 -16.79 0.85
N GLU A 50 -4.23 -16.35 0.71
CA GLU A 50 -3.08 -17.12 1.18
C GLU A 50 -2.99 -17.01 2.70
N MET A 51 -2.81 -18.16 3.37
CA MET A 51 -2.78 -18.20 4.83
C MET A 51 -1.44 -17.68 5.36
N ILE A 52 -1.52 -16.70 6.25
CA ILE A 52 -0.36 -16.12 6.92
C ILE A 52 0.01 -17.02 8.11
N PRO A 53 1.25 -17.55 8.18
CA PRO A 53 1.69 -18.34 9.33
C PRO A 53 1.50 -17.59 10.65
N GLY A 54 0.90 -18.24 11.64
CA GLY A 54 0.60 -17.64 12.94
C GLY A 54 -0.73 -16.86 13.01
N ILE A 55 -1.42 -16.65 11.89
CA ILE A 55 -2.76 -16.06 11.86
C ILE A 55 -3.79 -17.20 11.78
N PRO A 56 -4.72 -17.33 12.76
CA PRO A 56 -5.68 -18.41 12.75
C PRO A 56 -6.71 -18.25 11.63
N SER A 57 -7.18 -19.39 11.14
CA SER A 57 -8.14 -19.46 10.04
C SER A 57 -9.17 -20.58 10.23
N VAL A 58 -10.34 -20.41 9.61
CA VAL A 58 -11.41 -21.40 9.54
C VAL A 58 -11.93 -21.45 8.11
N GLY A 59 -11.98 -22.64 7.51
CA GLY A 59 -12.61 -22.81 6.19
C GLY A 59 -11.98 -22.01 5.04
N GLY A 60 -10.69 -21.65 5.14
CA GLY A 60 -10.03 -20.87 4.09
C GLY A 60 -10.09 -19.36 4.28
N ILE A 61 -10.60 -18.85 5.41
CA ILE A 61 -10.64 -17.42 5.76
C ILE A 61 -10.06 -17.18 7.16
N PHE A 62 -9.68 -15.95 7.49
CA PHE A 62 -9.21 -15.60 8.83
C PHE A 62 -10.28 -15.87 9.88
N LYS A 63 -9.86 -16.36 11.05
CA LYS A 63 -10.76 -16.61 12.17
C LYS A 63 -10.98 -15.31 12.93
N ILE A 64 -12.20 -14.79 12.87
CA ILE A 64 -12.61 -13.54 13.52
C ILE A 64 -13.29 -13.87 14.86
N SER A 65 -12.86 -13.22 15.95
CA SER A 65 -13.42 -13.38 17.30
C SER A 65 -14.46 -12.31 17.62
N GLN A 66 -14.30 -11.10 17.10
CA GLN A 66 -15.25 -9.99 17.23
C GLN A 66 -15.67 -9.52 15.83
N PRO A 67 -16.90 -9.85 15.39
CA PRO A 67 -17.35 -9.54 14.02
C PRO A 67 -17.36 -8.04 13.70
N GLU A 68 -17.77 -7.18 14.65
CA GLU A 68 -17.94 -5.74 14.41
C GLU A 68 -16.62 -5.03 14.13
N THR A 69 -15.59 -5.30 14.93
CA THR A 69 -14.22 -4.77 14.74
C THR A 69 -13.37 -5.61 13.80
N CYS A 70 -13.87 -6.78 13.40
CA CYS A 70 -13.11 -7.80 12.67
C CYS A 70 -11.79 -8.19 13.38
N LEU A 71 -11.80 -8.28 14.71
CA LEU A 71 -10.64 -8.70 15.50
C LEU A 71 -10.29 -10.17 15.19
N ILE A 72 -9.01 -10.43 14.89
CA ILE A 72 -8.51 -11.78 14.65
C ILE A 72 -8.44 -12.54 15.98
N ASP A 73 -8.94 -13.78 15.98
CA ASP A 73 -8.91 -14.68 17.12
C ASP A 73 -7.48 -14.87 17.68
N GLY A 74 -7.33 -14.86 18.99
CA GLY A 74 -6.02 -14.99 19.64
C GLY A 74 -5.14 -13.73 19.63
N PHE A 75 -5.60 -12.62 19.03
CA PHE A 75 -4.92 -11.32 19.09
C PHE A 75 -5.80 -10.27 19.75
N ASN A 76 -5.16 -9.30 20.39
CA ASN A 76 -5.86 -8.17 21.00
C ASN A 76 -5.90 -6.93 20.08
N ASN A 77 -4.99 -6.84 19.11
CA ASN A 77 -4.74 -5.61 18.35
C ASN A 77 -4.50 -5.86 16.85
N VAL A 78 -4.98 -7.00 16.34
CA VAL A 78 -4.85 -7.37 14.93
C VAL A 78 -6.25 -7.52 14.34
N PHE A 79 -6.55 -6.71 13.32
CA PHE A 79 -7.87 -6.61 12.72
C PHE A 79 -7.80 -6.93 11.22
N ALA A 80 -8.84 -7.55 10.68
CA ALA A 80 -8.94 -7.86 9.27
C ALA A 80 -9.92 -6.90 8.56
N ILE A 81 -9.58 -6.44 7.36
CA ILE A 81 -10.44 -5.52 6.59
C ILE A 81 -10.51 -5.90 5.11
N GLY A 82 -11.42 -5.25 4.39
CA GLY A 82 -11.57 -5.41 2.95
C GLY A 82 -11.91 -6.84 2.50
N ASN A 83 -11.36 -7.23 1.35
CA ASN A 83 -11.71 -8.51 0.70
C ASN A 83 -11.31 -9.75 1.50
N ALA A 84 -10.33 -9.63 2.41
CA ALA A 84 -9.93 -10.72 3.29
C ALA A 84 -11.06 -11.16 4.25
N VAL A 85 -12.04 -10.27 4.48
CA VAL A 85 -13.23 -10.53 5.30
C VAL A 85 -14.47 -10.63 4.42
N THR A 86 -14.66 -9.69 3.48
CA THR A 86 -15.91 -9.60 2.72
C THR A 86 -16.04 -10.63 1.59
N GLY A 87 -14.92 -11.07 1.00
CA GLY A 87 -14.90 -12.00 -0.13
C GLY A 87 -15.54 -11.49 -1.44
N LYS A 88 -15.92 -10.19 -1.51
CA LYS A 88 -16.70 -9.63 -2.62
C LYS A 88 -15.88 -9.25 -3.86
N GLY A 89 -14.57 -9.07 -3.72
CA GLY A 89 -13.66 -8.70 -4.82
C GLY A 89 -13.85 -7.29 -5.39
N ASN A 90 -14.51 -6.39 -4.66
CA ASN A 90 -14.80 -5.02 -5.10
C ASN A 90 -14.03 -3.99 -4.25
N ILE A 91 -13.33 -3.07 -4.93
CA ILE A 91 -12.52 -2.00 -4.30
C ILE A 91 -13.38 -1.06 -3.47
N ASN A 92 -14.51 -0.59 -4.00
CA ASN A 92 -15.38 0.34 -3.29
C ASN A 92 -15.98 -0.31 -2.04
N GLU A 93 -16.40 -1.57 -2.12
CA GLU A 93 -16.87 -2.33 -0.97
C GLU A 93 -15.76 -2.53 0.07
N SER A 94 -14.53 -2.78 -0.38
CA SER A 94 -13.39 -2.95 0.52
C SER A 94 -13.03 -1.66 1.25
N ILE A 95 -13.11 -0.51 0.57
CA ILE A 95 -12.89 0.82 1.16
C ILE A 95 -13.99 1.13 2.18
N LYS A 96 -15.25 0.91 1.80
CA LYS A 96 -16.40 1.13 2.69
C LYS A 96 -16.27 0.28 3.96
N HIS A 97 -16.03 -1.02 3.80
CA HIS A 97 -15.83 -1.94 4.93
C HIS A 97 -14.65 -1.54 5.81
N GLY A 98 -13.51 -1.17 5.19
CA GLY A 98 -12.34 -0.71 5.94
C GLY A 98 -12.64 0.54 6.77
N ARG A 99 -13.44 1.47 6.25
CA ARG A 99 -13.86 2.67 6.99
C ARG A 99 -14.76 2.32 8.17
N GLU A 100 -15.80 1.53 7.94
CA GLU A 100 -16.76 1.11 8.99
C GLU A 100 -16.04 0.39 10.14
N VAL A 101 -15.18 -0.58 9.83
CA VAL A 101 -14.39 -1.31 10.83
C VAL A 101 -13.42 -0.38 11.57
N THR A 102 -12.81 0.60 10.88
CA THR A 102 -11.90 1.55 11.54
C THR A 102 -12.63 2.46 12.53
N GLU A 103 -13.80 2.98 12.13
CA GLU A 103 -14.66 3.79 13.00
C GLU A 103 -15.05 2.96 14.25
N GLU A 104 -15.44 1.71 14.08
CA GLU A 104 -15.77 0.80 15.19
C GLU A 104 -14.58 0.51 16.11
N ILE A 105 -13.38 0.27 15.56
CA ILE A 105 -12.16 0.06 16.35
C ILE A 105 -11.83 1.30 17.19
N MET A 106 -11.96 2.50 16.62
CA MET A 106 -11.70 3.75 17.34
C MET A 106 -12.66 3.92 18.53
N GLU A 107 -13.94 3.64 18.31
CA GLU A 107 -14.97 3.82 19.33
C GLU A 107 -14.91 2.75 20.43
N THR A 108 -14.75 1.48 20.05
CA THR A 108 -14.95 0.36 21.00
C THR A 108 -13.66 -0.26 21.52
N HIS A 109 -12.59 -0.26 20.71
CA HIS A 109 -11.36 -0.93 21.07
C HIS A 109 -10.33 0.03 21.69
N LEU A 110 -10.21 1.23 21.13
CA LEU A 110 -9.33 2.26 21.64
C LEU A 110 -9.99 3.14 22.71
N ASP A 111 -11.31 3.02 22.90
CA ASP A 111 -12.12 3.85 23.79
C ASP A 111 -11.85 5.35 23.58
N TRP A 112 -11.65 5.73 22.32
CA TRP A 112 -11.09 7.03 21.98
C TRP A 112 -12.21 8.08 21.93
N HIS A 113 -12.27 8.95 22.92
CA HIS A 113 -13.30 9.98 23.04
C HIS A 113 -12.83 11.34 22.50
N GLN A 114 -13.78 12.25 22.24
CA GLN A 114 -13.48 13.63 21.84
C GLN A 114 -12.47 14.32 22.79
N GLN A 115 -12.51 13.99 24.07
CA GLN A 115 -11.61 14.52 25.08
C GLN A 115 -10.16 14.06 24.89
N ASP A 116 -9.94 12.86 24.37
CA ASP A 116 -8.61 12.35 24.03
C ASP A 116 -8.02 13.06 22.82
N TYR A 117 -8.86 13.42 21.85
CA TYR A 117 -8.47 14.27 20.73
C TYR A 117 -8.00 15.65 21.21
N GLU A 118 -8.76 16.28 22.10
CA GLU A 118 -8.40 17.58 22.71
C GLU A 118 -7.12 17.49 23.54
N ASN A 119 -6.94 16.38 24.29
CA ASN A 119 -5.74 16.14 25.08
C ASN A 119 -4.51 15.92 24.19
N TRP A 120 -4.64 15.16 23.11
CA TRP A 120 -3.56 14.94 22.14
C TRP A 120 -3.14 16.24 21.44
N HIS A 121 -4.10 17.05 21.02
CA HIS A 121 -3.82 18.39 20.45
C HIS A 121 -3.10 19.29 21.44
N ARG A 122 -3.54 19.29 22.70
CA ARG A 122 -2.89 20.06 23.77
C ARG A 122 -1.45 19.60 24.00
N GLN A 123 -1.21 18.29 24.06
CA GLN A 123 0.14 17.75 24.22
C GLN A 123 1.03 18.09 23.02
N THR A 124 0.52 17.95 21.80
CA THR A 124 1.23 18.31 20.58
C THR A 124 1.60 19.80 20.57
N ALA A 125 0.67 20.69 20.95
CA ALA A 125 0.94 22.12 21.05
C ALA A 125 2.02 22.44 22.11
N ILE A 126 2.02 21.74 23.24
CA ILE A 126 3.06 21.86 24.28
C ILE A 126 4.42 21.43 23.71
N GLU A 127 4.48 20.30 23.00
CA GLU A 127 5.71 19.77 22.42
C GLU A 127 6.27 20.68 21.32
N VAL A 128 5.40 21.21 20.45
CA VAL A 128 5.79 22.19 19.43
C VAL A 128 6.38 23.45 20.08
N ASN A 129 5.74 23.98 21.12
CA ASN A 129 6.27 25.14 21.85
C ASN A 129 7.64 24.85 22.49
N LYS A 130 7.83 23.65 23.05
CA LYS A 130 9.13 23.21 23.59
C LYS A 130 10.20 23.17 22.50
N ASN A 131 9.86 22.65 21.33
CA ASN A 131 10.77 22.59 20.18
C ASN A 131 11.12 23.99 19.66
N ILE A 132 10.14 24.89 19.56
CA ILE A 132 10.37 26.30 19.19
C ILE A 132 11.31 26.98 20.18
N ASN A 133 11.07 26.83 21.49
CA ASN A 133 11.95 27.42 22.50
C ASN A 133 13.38 26.87 22.40
N THR A 134 13.54 25.58 22.11
CA THR A 134 14.86 24.97 21.90
C THR A 134 15.57 25.56 20.67
N ILE A 135 14.84 25.79 19.57
CA ILE A 135 15.37 26.45 18.37
C ILE A 135 15.80 27.88 18.71
N ILE A 136 14.97 28.64 19.42
CA ILE A 136 15.27 30.02 19.82
C ILE A 136 16.53 30.07 20.70
N GLU A 137 16.62 29.20 21.70
CA GLU A 137 17.81 29.12 22.55
C GLU A 137 19.07 28.78 21.75
N THR A 138 18.95 27.87 20.78
CA THR A 138 20.06 27.47 19.92
C THR A 138 20.51 28.64 19.05
N ILE A 139 19.57 29.35 18.43
CA ILE A 139 19.81 30.56 17.63
C ILE A 139 20.49 31.64 18.48
N GLN A 140 20.02 31.89 19.70
CA GLN A 140 20.60 32.91 20.58
C GLN A 140 22.02 32.56 21.04
N LYS A 141 22.30 31.28 21.27
CA LYS A 141 23.63 30.78 21.67
C LYS A 141 24.58 30.67 20.49
N GLN A 142 24.06 30.63 19.27
CA GLN A 142 24.85 30.51 18.06
C GLN A 142 25.53 31.85 17.75
N LYS A 143 26.86 31.81 17.67
CA LYS A 143 27.62 32.95 17.12
C LYS A 143 27.41 32.97 15.62
N PHE A 144 26.54 33.86 15.15
CA PHE A 144 26.43 34.15 13.73
C PHE A 144 27.75 34.71 13.21
N LEU A 145 28.06 34.41 11.96
CA LEU A 145 29.17 35.04 11.26
C LEU A 145 28.88 36.54 11.17
N ALA A 146 29.90 37.37 11.32
CA ALA A 146 29.75 38.80 11.09
C ALA A 146 29.30 39.06 9.65
N ASP A 147 28.50 40.10 9.44
CA ASP A 147 27.93 40.44 8.12
C ASP A 147 29.02 40.56 7.06
N GLU A 148 30.19 41.11 7.41
CA GLU A 148 31.37 41.21 6.53
C GLU A 148 31.87 39.85 6.02
N VAL A 149 31.81 38.81 6.85
CA VAL A 149 32.20 37.45 6.45
C VAL A 149 31.15 36.86 5.50
N ILE A 150 29.87 37.10 5.77
CA ILE A 150 28.76 36.65 4.92
C ILE A 150 28.87 37.32 3.54
N GLU A 151 29.06 38.63 3.50
CA GLU A 151 29.25 39.38 2.25
C GLU A 151 30.46 38.89 1.46
N ASN A 152 31.57 38.60 2.13
CA ASN A 152 32.76 38.03 1.47
C ASN A 152 32.47 36.64 0.87
N ILE A 153 31.75 35.77 1.58
CA ILE A 153 31.35 34.46 1.04
C ILE A 153 30.43 34.63 -0.17
N LEU A 154 29.44 35.52 -0.09
CA LEU A 154 28.51 35.79 -1.20
C LEU A 154 29.24 36.33 -2.42
N ALA A 155 30.15 37.29 -2.25
CA ALA A 155 30.97 37.83 -3.32
C ALA A 155 31.86 36.75 -3.96
N GLN A 156 32.41 35.85 -3.14
CA GLN A 156 33.21 34.73 -3.64
C GLN A 156 32.37 33.73 -4.45
N VAL A 157 31.18 33.41 -3.97
CA VAL A 157 30.22 32.54 -4.68
C VAL A 157 29.85 33.18 -6.01
N GLU A 158 29.48 34.47 -6.05
CA GLU A 158 29.13 35.16 -7.28
C GLU A 158 30.29 35.16 -8.30
N ARG A 159 31.53 35.37 -7.82
CA ARG A 159 32.73 35.30 -8.66
C ARG A 159 32.92 33.92 -9.29
N LEU A 160 32.73 32.86 -8.50
CA LEU A 160 32.85 31.48 -8.98
C LEU A 160 31.73 31.13 -9.97
N GLN A 161 30.50 31.58 -9.71
CA GLN A 161 29.36 31.39 -10.59
C GLN A 161 29.57 32.10 -11.94
N LYS A 162 30.07 33.34 -11.94
CA LYS A 162 30.46 34.06 -13.16
C LYS A 162 31.53 33.30 -13.95
N LYS A 163 32.55 32.76 -13.27
CA LYS A 163 33.62 31.98 -13.90
C LYS A 163 33.10 30.69 -14.56
N SER A 164 32.12 30.02 -13.98
CA SER A 164 31.51 28.80 -14.54
C SER A 164 30.36 29.07 -15.51
N GLY A 165 30.01 30.35 -15.76
CA GLY A 165 28.85 30.72 -16.56
C GLY A 165 27.51 30.33 -15.92
N TYR A 166 27.48 30.10 -14.61
CA TYR A 166 26.28 29.76 -13.85
C TYR A 166 25.44 31.01 -13.57
N THR A 167 24.15 30.95 -13.93
CA THR A 167 23.21 32.09 -13.85
C THR A 167 22.23 31.99 -12.69
N GLY A 168 22.46 31.09 -11.73
CA GLY A 168 21.54 30.86 -10.61
C GLY A 168 20.44 29.83 -10.90
N ASN A 169 20.32 29.33 -12.14
CA ASN A 169 19.37 28.28 -12.51
C ASN A 169 20.09 26.96 -12.77
N PHE A 170 20.05 26.06 -11.80
CA PHE A 170 20.71 24.75 -11.84
C PHE A 170 20.24 23.88 -13.01
N ALA A 171 18.92 23.73 -13.20
CA ALA A 171 18.36 22.90 -14.26
C ALA A 171 18.86 23.32 -15.65
N ARG A 172 18.80 24.62 -15.96
CA ARG A 172 19.27 25.16 -17.25
C ARG A 172 20.78 25.04 -17.43
N TRP A 173 21.57 25.21 -16.36
CA TRP A 173 23.01 25.07 -16.46
C TRP A 173 23.43 23.62 -16.71
N VAL A 174 22.74 22.65 -16.09
CA VAL A 174 22.97 21.22 -16.33
C VAL A 174 22.63 20.86 -17.77
N GLU A 175 21.46 21.22 -18.28
CA GLU A 175 21.09 20.94 -19.69
C GLU A 175 22.15 21.43 -20.70
N LYS A 176 22.73 22.60 -20.45
CA LYS A 176 23.74 23.21 -21.33
C LYS A 176 25.14 22.60 -21.20
N ASN A 177 25.50 22.12 -20.00
CA ASN A 177 26.87 21.67 -19.70
C ASN A 177 26.95 20.15 -19.45
N LEU A 178 25.87 19.40 -19.67
CA LEU A 178 25.87 17.95 -19.50
C LEU A 178 26.69 17.31 -20.63
N PRO A 179 27.79 16.60 -20.31
CA PRO A 179 28.54 15.88 -21.32
C PRO A 179 27.70 14.72 -21.87
N PRO A 180 27.94 14.30 -23.14
CA PRO A 180 27.26 13.16 -23.73
C PRO A 180 27.49 11.93 -22.86
N ARG A 181 26.38 11.26 -22.50
CA ARG A 181 26.43 10.07 -21.66
C ARG A 181 26.64 8.85 -22.53
N LEU A 182 27.41 7.89 -22.02
CA LEU A 182 27.69 6.64 -22.72
C LEU A 182 26.40 5.86 -23.02
N GLU A 183 25.38 5.96 -22.17
CA GLU A 183 24.09 5.29 -22.41
C GLU A 183 23.33 5.84 -23.63
N ASP A 184 23.53 7.13 -23.98
CA ASP A 184 22.88 7.77 -25.12
C ASP A 184 23.59 7.47 -26.45
N MET A 185 24.82 6.95 -26.40
CA MET A 185 25.64 6.64 -27.58
C MET A 185 25.47 5.20 -28.08
N ILE A 186 24.75 4.34 -27.34
CA ILE A 186 24.57 2.90 -27.63
C ILE A 186 23.15 2.60 -28.17
N ARG A 187 22.41 3.61 -28.64
CA ARG A 187 21.10 3.43 -29.31
C ARG A 187 21.22 3.46 -30.83
#